data_AF-A0A952Z155-F1
#
_entry.id   AF-A0A952Z155-F1
#
_cell.length_a   1.000
_cell.length_b   1.000
_cell.length_c   1.000
_cell.angle_alpha   90.00
_cell.angle_beta   90.00
_cell.angle_gamma   90.00
#
_symmetry.space_group_name_H-M   'P 1'
#
loop_
_entity.id
_entity.type
_entity.pdbx_description
1 polymer ?
#
loop_
_entity_poly.entity_id
_entity_poly.type
_entity_poly.pdbx_seq_one_letter_code
_entity_poly.pdbx_strand_id
1 'polypeptide(L)'
;MAEKLGFPPYRGLPFDYRAPNIDGFAEWEIGVPDSLIESGWVGCTRLTYAGASGIPVVSFQALKDKNSNDFIYLSFVVRFDLHFNDKDAIILVLQPSFNTAAHGAGTRRILIRPNIDPNGAGAGDNPQNSNSDYDVEVPGQGGGTVPIPIRTNRKAVTTFSKFVAGNDDNPDRWEDVIHPIQGVKIKARSWELSDTDRCWSVEIKLPTKKTEENPDWIDLEPTGFGLYFNVLRFSTEPTILTFEWLTEFSWPRGHIISDGDPNGPYASLNDIMIPASRMGQAILGVGTGVYFDGGWNSIGVLSGGAVTGTIDATSNTVNTLVAKLKNDSTTDDALGVRATFRLADFGIGPNPNANGSWGKIDPVASATPGPDNSNPTNRVTVSKNNGTTQLQMDWRIDQDVRGKYEFHGSDQCLLVELDSDQNVAFRESSYRRNIGFANLSEVEREVIVSGKDYGPPSVGETDYEFLLVTSHRFLSSTLAYDGWI
;
A
#
# COMPACT_ATOMS: atom_id res chain seq x y z
N MET A 1 16.51 7.81 -20.99
CA MET A 1 15.34 8.60 -20.51
C MET A 1 15.30 8.46 -19.00
N ALA A 2 14.88 9.50 -18.27
CA ALA A 2 14.74 9.41 -16.81
C ALA A 2 13.65 8.39 -16.43
N GLU A 3 13.88 7.63 -15.36
CA GLU A 3 12.90 6.70 -14.80
C GLU A 3 11.67 7.48 -14.31
N LYS A 4 10.47 6.92 -14.54
CA LYS A 4 9.18 7.56 -14.21
C LYS A 4 8.45 6.80 -13.12
N LEU A 5 7.92 7.53 -12.13
CA LEU A 5 7.10 6.98 -11.06
C LEU A 5 5.74 7.67 -11.01
N GLY A 6 4.68 6.88 -10.90
CA GLY A 6 3.31 7.37 -10.79
C GLY A 6 2.87 7.54 -9.34
N PHE A 7 2.00 8.52 -9.11
CA PHE A 7 1.19 8.69 -7.92
C PHE A 7 -0.28 8.61 -8.35
N PRO A 8 -0.84 7.40 -8.55
CA PRO A 8 -2.22 7.26 -8.96
C PRO A 8 -3.16 7.77 -7.86
N PRO A 9 -4.36 8.25 -8.23
CA PRO A 9 -5.37 8.63 -7.24
C PRO A 9 -5.75 7.41 -6.40
N TYR A 10 -5.79 7.57 -5.08
CA TYR A 10 -6.19 6.49 -4.18
C TYR A 10 -7.59 5.97 -4.55
N ARG A 11 -7.76 4.65 -4.44
CA ARG A 11 -9.02 3.96 -4.72
C ARG A 11 -9.48 3.24 -3.47
N GLY A 12 -10.21 3.96 -2.63
CA GLY A 12 -10.78 3.37 -1.41
C GLY A 12 -11.62 2.12 -1.69
N LEU A 13 -11.72 1.28 -0.66
CA LEU A 13 -12.59 0.11 -0.65
C LEU A 13 -14.05 0.53 -0.41
N PRO A 14 -15.04 -0.34 -0.68
CA PRO A 14 -16.46 0.01 -0.53
C PRO A 14 -16.84 0.55 0.86
N PHE A 15 -16.24 0.03 1.92
CA PHE A 15 -16.53 0.40 3.32
C PHE A 15 -15.47 1.33 3.95
N ASP A 16 -14.31 1.45 3.31
CA ASP A 16 -13.26 2.36 3.74
C ASP A 16 -12.77 3.15 2.53
N TYR A 17 -13.48 4.26 2.32
CA TYR A 17 -13.30 5.18 1.20
C TYR A 17 -12.24 6.24 1.48
N ARG A 18 -11.57 6.14 2.63
CA ARG A 18 -10.62 7.14 3.10
C ARG A 18 -9.28 6.94 2.38
N ALA A 19 -8.49 8.00 2.33
CA ALA A 19 -7.07 7.87 2.03
C ALA A 19 -6.40 7.05 3.14
N PRO A 20 -5.18 6.52 2.92
CA PRO A 20 -4.43 5.84 3.99
C PRO A 20 -4.43 6.67 5.27
N ASN A 21 -4.67 6.03 6.42
CA ASN A 21 -4.35 6.68 7.68
C ASN A 21 -2.83 6.72 7.78
N ILE A 22 -2.29 7.77 8.40
CA ILE A 22 -0.85 7.87 8.64
C ILE A 22 -0.64 7.55 10.10
N ASP A 23 -0.52 6.26 10.37
CA ASP A 23 -0.36 5.68 11.70
C ASP A 23 0.91 4.81 11.80
N GLY A 24 1.56 4.57 10.66
CA GLY A 24 2.79 3.79 10.53
C GLY A 24 2.56 2.40 9.96
N PHE A 25 1.32 2.00 9.61
CA PHE A 25 0.99 0.68 9.06
C PHE A 25 1.02 0.70 7.52
N ALA A 26 2.18 0.42 6.95
CA ALA A 26 2.39 0.30 5.51
C ALA A 26 2.11 -1.14 5.05
N GLU A 27 0.84 -1.49 4.86
CA GLU A 27 0.45 -2.88 4.58
C GLU A 27 0.92 -3.43 3.23
N TRP A 28 1.26 -4.72 3.13
CA TRP A 28 1.21 -5.77 4.17
C TRP A 28 2.58 -6.01 4.79
N GLU A 29 2.58 -6.24 6.09
CA GLU A 29 3.79 -6.32 6.89
C GLU A 29 3.91 -7.69 7.54
N ILE A 30 5.11 -8.27 7.44
CA ILE A 30 5.35 -9.62 7.90
C ILE A 30 5.22 -9.68 9.43
N GLY A 31 4.46 -10.66 9.92
CA GLY A 31 4.23 -10.86 11.35
C GLY A 31 3.31 -9.84 11.99
N VAL A 32 2.59 -9.01 11.22
CA VAL A 32 1.48 -8.19 11.74
C VAL A 32 0.15 -8.82 11.35
N PRO A 33 -0.82 -8.97 12.27
CA PRO A 33 -2.08 -9.65 11.96
C PRO A 33 -2.88 -9.00 10.84
N ASP A 34 -3.44 -9.83 9.97
CA ASP A 34 -4.33 -9.45 8.88
C ASP A 34 -5.64 -8.77 9.36
N SER A 35 -5.94 -8.63 10.65
CA SER A 35 -7.15 -7.92 11.11
C SER A 35 -6.98 -6.40 11.20
N LEU A 36 -5.75 -5.89 10.99
CA LEU A 36 -5.43 -4.47 11.09
C LEU A 36 -5.46 -3.74 9.73
N ILE A 37 -6.00 -4.39 8.69
CA ILE A 37 -5.91 -3.96 7.28
C ILE A 37 -6.52 -2.58 7.04
N GLU A 38 -5.68 -1.62 6.71
CA GLU A 38 -6.01 -0.33 6.13
C GLU A 38 -6.20 -0.42 4.61
N SER A 39 -7.42 -0.15 4.19
CA SER A 39 -7.82 -0.17 2.78
C SER A 39 -7.13 0.88 1.89
N GLY A 40 -6.43 1.83 2.49
CA GLY A 40 -6.03 3.09 1.84
C GLY A 40 -5.03 2.90 0.70
N TRP A 41 -4.23 1.83 0.72
CA TRP A 41 -3.15 1.58 -0.24
C TRP A 41 -3.60 0.85 -1.53
N VAL A 42 -4.90 0.63 -1.71
CA VAL A 42 -5.42 -0.09 -2.88
C VAL A 42 -5.18 0.67 -4.19
N GLY A 43 -4.64 -0.03 -5.18
CA GLY A 43 -4.31 0.52 -6.49
C GLY A 43 -3.08 1.42 -6.50
N CYS A 44 -2.27 1.41 -5.43
CA CYS A 44 -1.05 2.21 -5.37
C CYS A 44 -0.02 1.77 -6.40
N THR A 45 0.83 2.70 -6.81
CA THR A 45 2.12 2.33 -7.39
C THR A 45 2.95 1.66 -6.30
N ARG A 46 3.67 0.60 -6.64
CA ARG A 46 4.53 -0.15 -5.72
C ARG A 46 5.86 -0.47 -6.38
N LEU A 47 6.95 -0.26 -5.65
CA LEU A 47 8.27 -0.74 -6.05
C LEU A 47 8.70 -1.83 -5.05
N THR A 48 9.22 -2.93 -5.56
CA THR A 48 9.84 -3.98 -4.75
C THR A 48 11.34 -4.00 -4.98
N TYR A 49 12.09 -4.33 -3.93
CA TYR A 49 13.53 -4.55 -3.98
C TYR A 49 13.86 -5.95 -3.52
N ALA A 50 14.66 -6.65 -4.33
CA ALA A 50 14.94 -8.07 -4.18
C ALA A 50 15.67 -8.38 -2.86
N GLY A 51 15.39 -9.57 -2.34
CA GLY A 51 16.05 -10.14 -1.15
C GLY A 51 16.38 -11.61 -1.33
N ALA A 52 17.23 -12.14 -0.46
CA ALA A 52 17.62 -13.55 -0.48
C ALA A 52 16.50 -14.52 -0.04
N SER A 53 15.42 -14.01 0.57
CA SER A 53 14.40 -14.81 1.28
C SER A 53 13.08 -15.03 0.51
N GLY A 54 13.01 -14.64 -0.76
CA GLY A 54 11.77 -14.77 -1.55
C GLY A 54 10.65 -13.81 -1.12
N ILE A 55 10.98 -12.81 -0.30
CA ILE A 55 10.15 -11.68 0.13
C ILE A 55 10.97 -10.41 -0.13
N PRO A 56 10.38 -9.33 -0.66
CA PRO A 56 11.14 -8.11 -0.92
C PRO A 56 11.67 -7.50 0.39
N VAL A 57 12.94 -7.11 0.38
CA VAL A 57 13.61 -6.49 1.55
C VAL A 57 13.06 -5.10 1.80
N VAL A 58 12.87 -4.34 0.72
CA VAL A 58 12.22 -3.04 0.75
C VAL A 58 11.04 -3.06 -0.19
N SER A 59 9.91 -2.52 0.27
CA SER A 59 8.83 -2.13 -0.63
C SER A 59 8.44 -0.69 -0.40
N PHE A 60 8.22 0.02 -1.50
CA PHE A 60 7.76 1.40 -1.51
C PHE A 60 6.37 1.46 -2.13
N GLN A 61 5.48 2.31 -1.61
CA GLN A 61 4.18 2.60 -2.23
C GLN A 61 3.95 4.09 -2.39
N ALA A 62 3.20 4.46 -3.42
CA ALA A 62 2.84 5.83 -3.73
C ALA A 62 1.40 5.99 -4.21
N LEU A 63 0.73 7.01 -3.68
CA LEU A 63 -0.62 7.44 -4.02
C LEU A 63 -0.73 8.97 -3.94
N LYS A 64 -1.79 9.53 -4.54
CA LYS A 64 -2.23 10.90 -4.28
C LYS A 64 -3.69 10.94 -3.85
N ASP A 65 -4.12 12.08 -3.33
CA ASP A 65 -5.54 12.31 -3.10
C ASP A 65 -6.37 12.11 -4.37
N LYS A 66 -7.53 11.48 -4.17
CA LYS A 66 -8.41 11.07 -5.25
C LYS A 66 -8.82 12.24 -6.15
N ASN A 67 -9.23 13.37 -5.54
CA ASN A 67 -9.90 14.46 -6.25
C ASN A 67 -9.17 15.80 -6.22
N SER A 68 -8.40 16.11 -5.18
CA SER A 68 -7.90 17.48 -4.97
C SER A 68 -6.42 17.66 -5.33
N ASN A 69 -5.67 16.58 -5.54
CA ASN A 69 -4.21 16.59 -5.60
C ASN A 69 -3.56 17.26 -4.38
N ASP A 70 -4.27 17.51 -3.27
CA ASP A 70 -3.74 18.30 -2.16
C ASP A 70 -2.57 17.60 -1.47
N PHE A 71 -2.64 16.27 -1.39
CA PHE A 71 -1.61 15.46 -0.75
C PHE A 71 -1.12 14.31 -1.64
N ILE A 72 0.15 13.97 -1.46
CA ILE A 72 0.71 12.67 -1.82
C ILE A 72 0.92 11.83 -0.57
N TYR A 73 0.79 10.53 -0.74
CA TYR A 73 0.98 9.51 0.28
C TYR A 73 2.11 8.59 -0.16
N LEU A 74 3.08 8.36 0.72
CA LEU A 74 4.18 7.45 0.49
C LEU A 74 4.26 6.46 1.65
N SER A 75 4.63 5.23 1.36
CA SER A 75 4.99 4.27 2.40
C SER A 75 6.26 3.51 2.06
N PHE A 76 6.95 3.09 3.10
CA PHE A 76 8.13 2.25 3.03
C PHE A 76 7.96 1.11 4.02
N VAL A 77 8.22 -0.11 3.57
CA VAL A 77 8.36 -1.29 4.43
C VAL A 77 9.76 -1.81 4.25
N VAL A 78 10.46 -1.99 5.36
CA VAL A 78 11.84 -2.45 5.42
C VAL A 78 11.88 -3.70 6.27
N ARG A 79 12.43 -4.78 5.72
CA ARG A 79 12.47 -6.12 6.33
C ARG A 79 13.90 -6.60 6.52
N PHE A 80 14.06 -7.59 7.38
CA PHE A 80 15.34 -8.26 7.65
C PHE A 80 16.44 -7.30 8.08
N ASP A 81 16.07 -6.26 8.83
CA ASP A 81 17.04 -5.37 9.43
C ASP A 81 17.88 -6.10 10.46
N LEU A 82 19.20 -5.92 10.37
CA LEU A 82 20.10 -6.65 11.25
C LEU A 82 20.12 -6.01 12.62
N HIS A 83 20.06 -4.68 12.70
CA HIS A 83 19.96 -3.92 13.93
C HIS A 83 19.12 -2.68 13.65
N PHE A 84 18.39 -2.17 14.65
CA PHE A 84 17.89 -0.80 14.57
C PHE A 84 19.02 0.13 14.97
N ASN A 85 19.58 0.82 13.99
CA ASN A 85 20.68 1.76 14.16
C ASN A 85 20.19 3.21 13.99
N ASP A 86 20.78 4.15 14.72
CA ASP A 86 20.54 5.58 14.57
C ASP A 86 20.99 6.15 13.20
N LYS A 87 21.75 5.36 12.44
CA LYS A 87 22.15 5.64 11.06
C LYS A 87 21.21 5.04 10.01
N ASP A 88 20.28 4.16 10.38
CA ASP A 88 19.26 3.71 9.44
C ASP A 88 18.35 4.88 9.08
N ALA A 89 18.08 5.06 7.79
CA ALA A 89 17.30 6.19 7.35
C ALA A 89 16.65 6.01 5.98
N ILE A 90 15.57 6.76 5.76
CA ILE A 90 15.09 7.12 4.43
C ILE A 90 15.53 8.54 4.17
N ILE A 91 16.30 8.75 3.09
CA ILE A 91 16.55 10.06 2.51
C ILE A 91 15.52 10.25 1.40
N LEU A 92 14.68 11.27 1.49
CA LEU A 92 13.72 11.67 0.47
C LEU A 92 14.09 13.07 -0.03
N VAL A 93 14.23 13.26 -1.35
CA VAL A 93 14.50 14.55 -1.97
C VAL A 93 13.42 14.87 -2.99
N LEU A 94 12.87 16.07 -2.90
CA LEU A 94 11.78 16.58 -3.72
C LEU A 94 12.21 17.88 -4.42
N GLN A 95 11.96 17.99 -5.70
CA GLN A 95 12.06 19.24 -6.46
C GLN A 95 10.69 19.63 -7.03
N PRO A 96 10.35 20.92 -7.14
CA PRO A 96 9.03 21.38 -7.58
C PRO A 96 8.69 20.87 -8.98
N SER A 97 9.67 20.96 -9.88
CA SER A 97 9.64 20.47 -11.24
C SER A 97 10.77 19.48 -11.46
N PHE A 98 10.60 18.57 -12.42
CA PHE A 98 11.67 17.64 -12.78
C PHE A 98 12.74 18.36 -13.61
N ASN A 99 13.93 18.57 -13.02
CA ASN A 99 15.11 19.12 -13.69
C ASN A 99 16.37 18.35 -13.27
N THR A 100 17.11 17.83 -14.25
CA THR A 100 18.31 17.02 -14.00
C THR A 100 19.61 17.82 -13.96
N ALA A 101 19.59 19.11 -14.31
CA ALA A 101 20.81 19.90 -14.48
C ALA A 101 21.42 20.38 -13.15
N ALA A 102 20.60 20.88 -12.23
CA ALA A 102 21.03 21.40 -10.94
C ALA A 102 19.88 21.47 -9.95
N HIS A 103 20.20 21.54 -8.66
CA HIS A 103 19.20 21.86 -7.64
C HIS A 103 18.78 23.32 -7.72
N GLY A 104 17.47 23.55 -7.59
CA GLY A 104 16.93 24.89 -7.36
C GLY A 104 16.70 25.16 -5.87
N ALA A 105 16.53 26.42 -5.51
CA ALA A 105 16.14 26.86 -4.15
C ALA A 105 14.80 26.25 -3.68
N GLY A 106 13.99 25.75 -4.61
CA GLY A 106 12.79 24.97 -4.33
C GLY A 106 13.04 23.49 -4.00
N THR A 107 14.27 23.02 -3.85
CA THR A 107 14.51 21.61 -3.49
C THR A 107 14.33 21.40 -1.99
N ARG A 108 13.65 20.33 -1.61
CA ARG A 108 13.49 19.88 -0.23
C ARG A 108 14.06 18.51 -0.02
N ARG A 109 14.54 18.29 1.19
CA ARG A 109 15.04 17.02 1.68
C ARG A 109 14.33 16.69 2.98
N ILE A 110 13.98 15.42 3.14
CA ILE A 110 13.46 14.86 4.37
C ILE A 110 14.33 13.65 4.71
N LEU A 111 14.94 13.67 5.89
CA LEU A 111 15.60 12.52 6.47
C LEU A 111 14.66 11.91 7.51
N ILE A 112 14.37 10.62 7.43
CA ILE A 112 13.44 9.93 8.32
C ILE A 112 14.15 8.71 8.91
N ARG A 113 14.15 8.54 10.23
CA ARG A 113 14.74 7.38 10.90
C ARG A 113 13.68 6.44 11.48
N PRO A 114 13.96 5.13 11.61
CA PRO A 114 13.10 4.20 12.33
C PRO A 114 13.05 4.50 13.83
N ASN A 115 12.14 3.83 14.55
CA ASN A 115 12.03 3.95 16.00
C ASN A 115 13.05 3.02 16.69
N ILE A 116 14.22 3.58 17.02
CA ILE A 116 15.36 2.82 17.54
C ILE A 116 15.29 2.51 19.05
N ASP A 117 14.76 3.44 19.86
CA ASP A 117 14.76 3.32 21.33
C ASP A 117 13.55 2.49 21.83
N PRO A 118 13.71 1.43 22.61
CA PRO A 118 12.60 0.73 23.25
C PRO A 118 11.84 1.58 24.29
N ASN A 119 12.48 2.58 24.92
CA ASN A 119 11.96 3.31 26.09
C ASN A 119 11.54 4.77 25.81
N GLY A 120 11.62 5.23 24.55
CA GLY A 120 11.31 6.61 24.17
C GLY A 120 9.81 6.94 24.18
N ALA A 121 9.46 8.16 24.62
CA ALA A 121 8.09 8.65 24.73
C ALA A 121 7.29 8.50 23.42
N GLY A 122 6.09 7.91 23.52
CA GLY A 122 5.15 7.72 22.41
C GLY A 122 4.73 9.05 21.77
N ALA A 123 4.33 9.03 20.50
CA ALA A 123 3.92 10.25 19.83
C ALA A 123 2.42 10.45 19.80
N GLY A 124 1.96 11.27 20.71
CA GLY A 124 0.70 11.96 20.55
C GLY A 124 0.71 13.30 21.26
N ASP A 125 0.33 14.35 20.52
CA ASP A 125 -0.45 15.48 21.05
C ASP A 125 -1.91 15.07 21.35
N ASN A 126 -2.19 13.77 21.46
CA ASN A 126 -3.46 13.26 21.94
C ASN A 126 -3.31 12.87 23.41
N PRO A 127 -3.79 13.69 24.37
CA PRO A 127 -3.70 13.40 25.81
C PRO A 127 -4.50 12.17 26.26
N GLN A 128 -5.13 11.42 25.34
CA GLN A 128 -5.81 10.15 25.63
C GLN A 128 -5.00 8.88 25.32
N ASN A 129 -3.82 8.95 24.69
CA ASN A 129 -2.99 7.75 24.50
C ASN A 129 -1.87 7.67 25.53
N SER A 130 -2.27 7.35 26.76
CA SER A 130 -1.42 6.71 27.77
C SER A 130 -1.17 5.22 27.48
N ASN A 131 -1.42 4.76 26.25
CA ASN A 131 -1.24 3.36 25.90
C ASN A 131 0.25 3.08 25.78
N SER A 132 0.71 2.17 26.65
CA SER A 132 1.97 1.44 26.50
C SER A 132 2.11 0.92 25.08
N ASP A 133 3.35 0.66 24.63
CA ASP A 133 3.59 -0.11 23.40
C ASP A 133 2.56 -1.25 23.30
N TYR A 134 1.83 -1.30 22.17
CA TYR A 134 0.89 -2.39 21.94
C TYR A 134 1.72 -3.64 21.64
N ASP A 135 1.91 -4.49 22.64
CA ASP A 135 2.22 -5.89 22.38
C ASP A 135 1.02 -6.46 21.62
N VAL A 136 1.20 -6.69 20.33
CA VAL A 136 0.20 -7.40 19.54
C VAL A 136 0.55 -8.87 19.63
N GLU A 137 -0.33 -9.65 20.25
CA GLU A 137 -0.22 -11.10 20.19
C GLU A 137 -0.47 -11.56 18.76
N VAL A 138 0.53 -12.22 18.17
CA VAL A 138 0.37 -12.87 16.86
C VAL A 138 0.40 -14.38 17.01
N PRO A 139 -0.21 -15.14 16.10
CA PRO A 139 -0.01 -16.58 16.02
C PRO A 139 1.48 -16.88 15.74
N GLY A 140 2.15 -17.54 16.68
CA GLY A 140 3.48 -18.10 16.49
C GLY A 140 3.46 -19.28 15.53
N GLN A 141 4.61 -19.57 14.91
CA GLN A 141 4.78 -20.65 13.92
C GLN A 141 4.39 -22.06 14.44
N GLY A 142 4.24 -22.24 15.76
CA GLY A 142 3.86 -23.52 16.39
C GLY A 142 2.41 -23.62 16.90
N GLY A 143 1.53 -22.67 16.55
CA GLY A 143 0.12 -22.70 16.97
C GLY A 143 -0.16 -22.17 18.40
N GLY A 144 0.83 -21.56 19.05
CA GLY A 144 0.64 -20.70 20.24
C GLY A 144 0.72 -19.22 19.86
N THR A 145 0.24 -18.29 20.68
CA THR A 145 0.47 -16.86 20.46
C THR A 145 1.87 -16.47 20.94
N VAL A 146 2.59 -15.68 20.14
CA VAL A 146 3.85 -15.03 20.54
C VAL A 146 3.56 -13.52 20.58
N PRO A 147 3.78 -12.84 21.72
CA PRO A 147 3.73 -11.40 21.74
C PRO A 147 4.86 -10.88 20.84
N ILE A 148 4.51 -10.20 19.75
CA ILE A 148 5.47 -9.38 19.03
C ILE A 148 5.38 -7.99 19.66
N PRO A 149 6.46 -7.50 20.29
CA PRO A 149 6.49 -6.11 20.71
C PRO A 149 6.52 -5.23 19.46
N ILE A 150 5.38 -4.61 19.15
CA ILE A 150 5.28 -3.66 18.03
C ILE A 150 5.43 -2.25 18.61
N ARG A 151 6.50 -1.56 18.24
CA ARG A 151 6.72 -0.16 18.62
C ARG A 151 5.89 0.74 17.71
N THR A 152 4.60 0.84 18.01
CA THR A 152 3.60 1.57 17.22
C THR A 152 3.49 3.05 17.62
N ASN A 153 2.95 3.86 16.72
CA ASN A 153 2.48 5.23 16.98
C ASN A 153 3.54 6.18 17.59
N ARG A 154 4.83 6.00 17.27
CA ARG A 154 5.87 6.97 17.62
C ARG A 154 6.17 7.90 16.45
N LYS A 155 6.58 9.12 16.77
CA LYS A 155 6.90 10.18 15.80
C LYS A 155 8.26 9.80 15.29
N ALA A 156 8.36 9.59 13.98
CA ALA A 156 9.64 9.33 13.37
C ALA A 156 10.60 10.48 13.69
N VAL A 157 11.87 10.17 13.92
CA VAL A 157 12.89 11.22 14.00
C VAL A 157 13.09 11.75 12.58
N THR A 158 12.60 12.97 12.34
CA THR A 158 12.59 13.60 11.02
C THR A 158 13.40 14.88 11.02
N THR A 159 14.25 15.05 10.01
CA THR A 159 14.92 16.32 9.70
C THR A 159 14.43 16.82 8.35
N PHE A 160 13.93 18.05 8.31
CA PHE A 160 13.55 18.72 7.06
C PHE A 160 14.65 19.71 6.71
N SER A 161 15.08 19.70 5.46
CA SER A 161 16.11 20.61 4.97
C SER A 161 15.73 21.19 3.61
N LYS A 162 16.20 22.41 3.34
CA LYS A 162 16.09 23.08 2.04
C LYS A 162 17.48 23.17 1.41
N PHE A 163 17.51 23.11 0.07
CA PHE A 163 18.74 23.33 -0.65
C PHE A 163 19.10 24.81 -0.68
N VAL A 164 20.36 25.12 -0.39
CA VAL A 164 20.94 26.45 -0.53
C VAL A 164 22.08 26.35 -1.52
N ALA A 165 21.93 27.03 -2.65
CA ALA A 165 22.98 27.16 -3.63
C ALA A 165 24.18 27.88 -3.02
N GLY A 166 25.36 27.35 -3.28
CA GLY A 166 26.63 27.93 -2.88
C GLY A 166 26.96 29.20 -3.63
N ASN A 167 27.96 29.90 -3.13
CA ASN A 167 28.67 30.99 -3.78
C ASN A 167 30.17 30.75 -3.65
N ASP A 168 30.99 31.67 -4.16
CA ASP A 168 32.46 31.51 -4.23
C ASP A 168 33.12 31.17 -2.87
N ASP A 169 32.50 31.57 -1.74
CA ASP A 169 33.01 31.37 -0.38
C ASP A 169 32.30 30.25 0.40
N ASN A 170 31.19 29.70 -0.12
CA ASN A 170 30.36 28.75 0.61
C ASN A 170 29.76 27.71 -0.34
N PRO A 171 30.09 26.42 -0.22
CA PRO A 171 29.60 25.39 -1.14
C PRO A 171 28.08 25.18 -1.03
N ASP A 172 27.53 24.52 -2.06
CA ASP A 172 26.17 23.97 -2.05
C ASP A 172 25.93 23.14 -0.78
N ARG A 173 24.81 23.37 -0.10
CA ARG A 173 24.52 22.68 1.16
C ARG A 173 23.03 22.50 1.42
N TRP A 174 22.74 21.59 2.33
CA TRP A 174 21.43 21.48 2.96
C TRP A 174 21.39 22.37 4.20
N GLU A 175 20.34 23.17 4.32
CA GLU A 175 20.05 23.97 5.52
C GLU A 175 18.77 23.47 6.15
N ASP A 176 18.75 23.30 7.47
CA ASP A 176 17.55 22.84 8.18
C ASP A 176 16.39 23.83 8.06
N VAL A 177 15.18 23.28 7.91
CA VAL A 177 13.94 24.05 7.93
C VAL A 177 13.54 24.26 9.38
N ILE A 178 13.46 25.53 9.79
CA ILE A 178 13.24 25.92 11.19
C ILE A 178 11.74 25.96 11.53
N HIS A 179 10.87 26.15 10.53
CA HIS A 179 9.42 26.19 10.73
C HIS A 179 8.78 24.82 10.52
N PRO A 180 7.86 24.38 11.41
CA PRO A 180 7.07 23.18 11.17
C PRO A 180 6.30 23.26 9.84
N ILE A 181 6.41 22.20 9.05
CA ILE A 181 5.76 22.09 7.74
C ILE A 181 4.32 21.62 7.96
N GLN A 182 3.36 22.56 7.97
CA GLN A 182 1.95 22.26 8.19
C GLN A 182 1.41 21.26 7.16
N GLY A 183 0.51 20.39 7.60
CA GLY A 183 -0.10 19.36 6.74
C GLY A 183 0.78 18.13 6.47
N VAL A 184 2.05 18.14 6.89
CA VAL A 184 2.90 16.94 6.84
C VAL A 184 2.57 16.02 8.01
N LYS A 185 2.38 14.73 7.72
CA LYS A 185 2.33 13.67 8.73
C LYS A 185 3.34 12.60 8.37
N ILE A 186 4.18 12.24 9.32
CA ILE A 186 5.14 11.14 9.19
C ILE A 186 5.04 10.30 10.44
N LYS A 187 4.76 9.02 10.25
CA LYS A 187 4.74 8.02 11.33
C LYS A 187 5.65 6.88 10.93
N ALA A 188 6.42 6.41 11.91
CA ALA A 188 7.27 5.26 11.76
C ALA A 188 6.89 4.23 12.82
N ARG A 189 7.16 2.97 12.51
CA ARG A 189 7.09 1.87 13.47
C ARG A 189 8.26 0.92 13.25
N SER A 190 8.57 0.17 14.29
CA SER A 190 9.62 -0.84 14.29
C SER A 190 9.12 -2.06 15.08
N TRP A 191 9.38 -3.27 14.60
CA TRP A 191 9.01 -4.51 15.29
C TRP A 191 10.06 -5.59 15.07
N GLU A 192 10.14 -6.53 16.00
CA GLU A 192 11.12 -7.61 15.96
C GLU A 192 10.39 -8.95 15.90
N LEU A 193 10.60 -9.71 14.83
CA LEU A 193 10.08 -11.08 14.69
C LEU A 193 11.01 -12.11 15.34
N SER A 194 12.31 -11.81 15.32
CA SER A 194 13.38 -12.56 16.00
C SER A 194 14.62 -11.68 16.14
N ASP A 195 15.66 -12.18 16.83
CA ASP A 195 16.93 -11.47 17.03
C ASP A 195 17.64 -11.05 15.74
N THR A 196 17.30 -11.69 14.61
CA THR A 196 17.88 -11.43 13.28
C THR A 196 16.84 -10.98 12.25
N ASP A 197 15.59 -10.78 12.66
CA ASP A 197 14.50 -10.40 11.76
C ASP A 197 13.75 -9.21 12.34
N ARG A 198 14.41 -8.05 12.24
CA ARG A 198 13.84 -6.76 12.60
C ARG A 198 13.23 -6.13 11.38
N CYS A 199 12.13 -5.43 11.55
CA CYS A 199 11.43 -4.78 10.48
C CYS A 199 10.98 -3.39 10.93
N TRP A 200 10.84 -2.48 9.98
CA TRP A 200 10.30 -1.16 10.24
C TRP A 200 9.58 -0.63 9.03
N SER A 201 8.68 0.31 9.26
CA SER A 201 7.92 0.94 8.20
C SER A 201 7.66 2.40 8.51
N VAL A 202 7.45 3.15 7.44
CA VAL A 202 7.20 4.59 7.49
C VAL A 202 6.05 4.90 6.56
N GLU A 203 5.10 5.68 7.06
CA GLU A 203 4.05 6.29 6.26
C GLU A 203 4.16 7.80 6.29
N ILE A 204 3.92 8.42 5.14
CA ILE A 204 4.17 9.83 4.90
C ILE A 204 2.96 10.40 4.15
N LYS A 205 2.39 11.48 4.67
CA LYS A 205 1.49 12.38 3.95
C LYS A 205 2.19 13.72 3.78
N LEU A 206 2.35 14.14 2.52
CA LEU A 206 2.98 15.43 2.18
C LEU A 206 2.01 16.29 1.37
N PRO A 207 1.91 17.60 1.66
CA PRO A 207 1.16 18.51 0.82
C PRO A 207 1.85 18.68 -0.54
N THR A 208 1.08 18.85 -1.60
CA THR A 208 1.60 19.14 -2.95
C THR A 208 1.67 20.62 -3.25
N LYS A 209 1.09 21.46 -2.38
CA LYS A 209 1.05 22.91 -2.52
C LYS A 209 1.64 23.61 -1.33
N LYS A 210 2.32 24.72 -1.62
CA LYS A 210 2.74 25.70 -0.63
C LYS A 210 1.52 26.50 -0.16
N THR A 211 1.46 26.79 1.13
CA THR A 211 0.46 27.69 1.73
C THR A 211 1.15 28.84 2.45
N GLU A 212 0.41 29.90 2.79
CA GLU A 212 0.93 31.01 3.61
C GLU A 212 1.41 30.53 4.98
N GLU A 213 0.75 29.52 5.55
CA GLU A 213 1.09 28.89 6.83
C GLU A 213 2.33 27.99 6.75
N ASN A 214 2.89 27.77 5.55
CA ASN A 214 4.03 26.89 5.31
C ASN A 214 5.00 27.50 4.28
N PRO A 215 5.64 28.63 4.61
CA PRO A 215 6.42 29.41 3.66
C PRO A 215 7.69 28.70 3.18
N ASP A 216 8.18 27.73 3.95
CA ASP A 216 9.34 26.92 3.61
C ASP A 216 8.98 25.70 2.76
N TRP A 217 7.71 25.44 2.43
CA TRP A 217 7.33 24.34 1.52
C TRP A 217 7.35 24.72 0.04
N ILE A 218 6.97 23.77 -0.82
CA ILE A 218 7.12 23.82 -2.27
C ILE A 218 5.85 23.35 -2.98
N ASP A 219 5.63 23.85 -4.20
CA ASP A 219 4.58 23.38 -5.09
C ASP A 219 5.10 22.27 -5.98
N LEU A 220 4.50 21.07 -5.91
CA LEU A 220 4.81 19.97 -6.82
C LEU A 220 4.05 20.15 -8.13
N GLU A 221 4.76 20.08 -9.25
CA GLU A 221 4.18 20.15 -10.58
C GLU A 221 3.44 18.84 -10.93
N PRO A 222 2.13 18.89 -11.23
CA PRO A 222 1.36 17.68 -11.52
C PRO A 222 1.88 16.87 -12.71
N THR A 223 2.45 17.55 -13.71
CA THR A 223 3.00 16.95 -14.92
C THR A 223 4.36 16.30 -14.73
N GLY A 224 5.07 16.59 -13.63
CA GLY A 224 6.41 16.09 -13.40
C GLY A 224 7.17 16.88 -12.35
N PHE A 225 7.41 16.28 -11.19
CA PHE A 225 8.27 16.82 -10.15
C PHE A 225 9.50 15.92 -9.97
N GLY A 226 10.60 16.47 -9.47
CA GLY A 226 11.80 15.67 -9.19
C GLY A 226 11.62 14.89 -7.90
N LEU A 227 11.88 13.60 -7.94
CA LEU A 227 11.87 12.74 -6.77
C LEU A 227 13.13 11.86 -6.75
N TYR A 228 13.71 11.73 -5.56
CA TYR A 228 14.70 10.71 -5.25
C TYR A 228 14.41 10.17 -3.86
N PHE A 229 14.55 8.87 -3.67
CA PHE A 229 14.68 8.33 -2.33
C PHE A 229 15.82 7.33 -2.24
N ASN A 230 16.35 7.15 -1.03
CA ASN A 230 17.27 6.08 -0.70
C ASN A 230 16.98 5.56 0.70
N VAL A 231 16.79 4.24 0.80
CA VAL A 231 16.63 3.53 2.07
C VAL A 231 17.98 2.96 2.45
N LEU A 232 18.50 3.41 3.59
CA LEU A 232 19.80 3.07 4.14
C LEU A 232 19.60 2.11 5.32
N ARG A 233 20.29 0.98 5.28
CA ARG A 233 20.35 0.00 6.36
C ARG A 233 21.79 -0.30 6.73
N PHE A 234 22.14 -0.08 7.98
CA PHE A 234 23.47 -0.35 8.49
C PHE A 234 23.49 -1.66 9.28
N SER A 235 24.33 -2.58 8.84
CA SER A 235 24.54 -3.87 9.50
C SER A 235 25.31 -3.80 10.82
N THR A 236 25.91 -2.65 11.13
CA THR A 236 26.61 -2.34 12.39
C THR A 236 26.29 -0.91 12.82
N GLU A 237 26.75 -0.47 13.99
CA GLU A 237 26.65 0.93 14.45
C GLU A 237 28.00 1.64 14.19
N PRO A 238 28.27 2.14 12.98
CA PRO A 238 29.58 2.68 12.67
C PRO A 238 29.72 4.10 13.25
N THR A 239 30.90 4.41 13.80
CA THR A 239 31.23 5.75 14.32
C THR A 239 31.47 6.78 13.22
N ILE A 240 31.81 6.34 12.01
CA ILE A 240 31.93 7.13 10.78
C ILE A 240 31.09 6.41 9.74
N LEU A 241 30.33 7.14 8.91
CA LEU A 241 29.55 6.51 7.85
C LEU A 241 30.49 5.88 6.82
N THR A 242 30.66 4.56 6.89
CA THR A 242 31.37 3.77 5.89
C THR A 242 30.39 2.89 5.13
N PHE A 243 30.64 2.71 3.84
CA PHE A 243 29.72 1.98 2.95
C PHE A 243 29.91 0.46 3.02
N GLU A 244 30.97 -0.02 3.68
CA GLU A 244 31.24 -1.45 3.89
C GLU A 244 30.08 -2.18 4.59
N TRP A 245 29.38 -1.47 5.48
CA TRP A 245 28.32 -2.03 6.31
C TRP A 245 26.92 -1.57 5.90
N LEU A 246 26.82 -0.81 4.80
CA LEU A 246 25.61 -0.18 4.33
C LEU A 246 24.97 -0.99 3.20
N THR A 247 23.68 -1.26 3.32
CA THR A 247 22.84 -1.73 2.21
C THR A 247 21.89 -0.61 1.80
N GLU A 248 21.83 -0.32 0.50
CA GLU A 248 21.07 0.80 -0.05
C GLU A 248 20.01 0.35 -1.06
N PHE A 249 18.86 1.01 -1.00
CA PHE A 249 17.76 0.81 -1.94
C PHE A 249 17.25 2.16 -2.42
N SER A 250 17.68 2.54 -3.63
CA SER A 250 17.36 3.86 -4.20
C SER A 250 16.26 3.80 -5.26
N TRP A 251 15.56 4.92 -5.40
CA TRP A 251 14.83 5.25 -6.63
C TRP A 251 15.20 6.66 -7.09
N PRO A 252 15.50 6.88 -8.39
CA PRO A 252 15.71 5.88 -9.44
C PRO A 252 16.74 4.80 -9.08
N ARG A 253 16.59 3.62 -9.68
CA ARG A 253 17.39 2.45 -9.30
C ARG A 253 18.86 2.63 -9.69
N GLY A 254 19.77 2.12 -8.85
CA GLY A 254 21.22 2.15 -9.10
C GLY A 254 21.91 3.48 -8.78
N HIS A 255 21.15 4.48 -8.31
CA HIS A 255 21.68 5.76 -7.84
C HIS A 255 21.98 5.71 -6.34
N ILE A 256 22.94 4.86 -5.96
CA ILE A 256 23.42 4.67 -4.59
C ILE A 256 24.41 5.77 -4.18
N ILE A 257 24.64 5.91 -2.88
CA ILE A 257 25.66 6.78 -2.30
C ILE A 257 26.96 5.96 -2.23
N SER A 258 28.13 6.57 -2.41
CA SER A 258 29.41 5.82 -2.33
C SER A 258 30.56 6.67 -1.81
N ASP A 259 31.63 6.01 -1.33
CA ASP A 259 32.89 6.66 -0.95
C ASP A 259 33.55 7.40 -2.12
N GLY A 260 33.25 7.00 -3.37
CA GLY A 260 33.73 7.66 -4.58
C GLY A 260 32.92 8.91 -4.96
N ASP A 261 31.86 9.24 -4.21
CA ASP A 261 31.19 10.51 -4.40
C ASP A 261 32.14 11.64 -4.00
N PRO A 262 32.19 12.74 -4.76
CA PRO A 262 33.22 13.79 -4.60
C PRO A 262 33.25 14.47 -3.22
N ASN A 263 32.28 14.16 -2.36
CA ASN A 263 32.12 14.69 -1.01
C ASN A 263 32.24 13.62 0.09
N GLY A 264 32.58 12.36 -0.23
CA GLY A 264 32.80 11.28 0.74
C GLY A 264 34.25 11.21 1.26
N PRO A 265 34.50 10.58 2.43
CA PRO A 265 33.54 10.00 3.38
C PRO A 265 32.74 11.06 4.16
N TYR A 266 31.55 10.72 4.65
CA TYR A 266 30.63 11.66 5.29
C TYR A 266 30.65 11.54 6.82
N ALA A 267 30.66 12.69 7.52
CA ALA A 267 30.56 12.72 8.98
C ALA A 267 29.10 12.55 9.45
N SER A 268 28.14 13.03 8.66
CA SER A 268 26.71 12.94 8.92
C SER A 268 25.94 12.59 7.66
N LEU A 269 24.79 11.93 7.82
CA LEU A 269 23.85 11.74 6.71
C LEU A 269 23.42 13.09 6.13
N ASN A 270 23.33 14.15 6.95
CA ASN A 270 22.96 15.48 6.50
C ASN A 270 23.98 16.09 5.52
N ASP A 271 25.24 15.65 5.55
CA ASP A 271 26.31 16.15 4.67
C ASP A 271 26.22 15.57 3.25
N ILE A 272 25.42 14.52 3.06
CA ILE A 272 25.29 13.85 1.77
C ILE A 272 24.52 14.75 0.80
N MET A 273 25.22 15.23 -0.21
CA MET A 273 24.63 15.92 -1.35
C MET A 273 24.19 14.90 -2.39
N ILE A 274 22.88 14.77 -2.60
CA ILE A 274 22.33 13.98 -3.71
C ILE A 274 22.37 14.85 -4.95
N PRO A 275 23.10 14.52 -6.03
CA PRO A 275 23.09 15.34 -7.24
C PRO A 275 21.72 15.36 -7.93
N ALA A 276 21.33 16.49 -8.52
CA ALA A 276 20.07 16.63 -9.26
C ALA A 276 19.97 15.64 -10.44
N SER A 277 21.11 15.25 -11.01
CA SER A 277 21.19 14.24 -12.07
C SER A 277 20.81 12.83 -11.64
N ARG A 278 20.74 12.56 -10.32
CA ARG A 278 20.27 11.28 -9.76
C ARG A 278 18.75 11.24 -9.56
N MET A 279 18.03 12.34 -9.76
CA MET A 279 16.59 12.38 -9.54
C MET A 279 15.82 11.74 -10.70
N GLY A 280 14.67 11.13 -10.37
CA GLY A 280 13.69 10.63 -11.33
C GLY A 280 12.51 11.58 -11.49
N GLN A 281 11.71 11.33 -12.52
CA GLN A 281 10.49 12.08 -12.75
C GLN A 281 9.31 11.40 -12.05
N ALA A 282 8.78 12.02 -11.01
CA ALA A 282 7.54 11.62 -10.39
C ALA A 282 6.36 12.41 -10.99
N ILE A 283 5.21 11.76 -11.19
CA ILE A 283 4.04 12.36 -11.85
C ILE A 283 2.81 12.15 -10.95
N LEU A 284 1.99 13.19 -10.77
CA LEU A 284 0.71 13.11 -10.05
C LEU A 284 -0.38 12.44 -10.92
N GLY A 285 -0.12 11.19 -11.27
CA GLY A 285 -0.94 10.38 -12.16
C GLY A 285 -0.39 8.96 -12.27
N VAL A 286 -0.67 8.32 -13.40
CA VAL A 286 -0.31 6.92 -13.60
C VAL A 286 1.12 6.82 -14.16
N GLY A 287 1.94 5.96 -13.56
CA GLY A 287 3.32 5.68 -13.99
C GLY A 287 3.42 4.57 -15.03
N THR A 288 4.57 3.90 -15.09
CA THR A 288 4.81 2.71 -15.91
C THR A 288 5.18 1.51 -15.03
N GLY A 289 4.94 0.29 -15.52
CA GLY A 289 5.26 -0.96 -14.85
C GLY A 289 4.20 -2.04 -15.09
N VAL A 290 4.11 -2.98 -14.17
CA VAL A 290 3.06 -4.03 -14.18
C VAL A 290 1.71 -3.43 -13.79
N TYR A 291 0.65 -3.80 -14.51
CA TYR A 291 -0.73 -3.38 -14.27
C TYR A 291 -1.74 -4.46 -14.71
N PHE A 292 -2.99 -4.29 -14.29
CA PHE A 292 -4.11 -5.18 -14.62
C PHE A 292 -4.68 -4.90 -16.02
N ASP A 293 -4.72 -5.92 -16.88
CA ASP A 293 -5.09 -5.83 -18.30
C ASP A 293 -6.60 -5.61 -18.50
N GLY A 294 -7.04 -4.36 -18.40
CA GLY A 294 -8.46 -3.98 -18.43
C GLY A 294 -9.05 -3.67 -17.05
N GLY A 295 -8.20 -3.45 -16.04
CA GLY A 295 -8.61 -3.10 -14.68
C GLY A 295 -9.42 -4.21 -14.02
N TRP A 296 -10.58 -3.89 -13.41
CA TRP A 296 -11.41 -4.87 -12.70
C TRP A 296 -11.89 -6.03 -13.59
N ASN A 297 -12.05 -5.82 -14.91
CA ASN A 297 -12.45 -6.88 -15.84
C ASN A 297 -11.41 -7.98 -16.01
N SER A 298 -10.18 -7.73 -15.56
CA SER A 298 -9.05 -8.65 -15.69
C SER A 298 -8.87 -9.59 -14.50
N ILE A 299 -9.67 -9.38 -13.43
CA ILE A 299 -9.68 -10.20 -12.22
C ILE A 299 -11.04 -10.84 -12.02
N GLY A 300 -11.11 -12.06 -11.47
CA GLY A 300 -12.39 -12.76 -11.24
C GLY A 300 -12.28 -14.26 -11.50
N VAL A 301 -13.39 -14.89 -11.90
CA VAL A 301 -13.46 -16.33 -12.21
C VAL A 301 -13.31 -16.54 -13.71
N LEU A 302 -12.43 -17.45 -14.14
CA LEU A 302 -12.32 -17.83 -15.54
C LEU A 302 -13.43 -18.82 -15.92
N SER A 303 -14.29 -18.45 -16.85
CA SER A 303 -15.35 -19.30 -17.38
C SER A 303 -15.51 -19.08 -18.88
N GLY A 304 -15.49 -20.15 -19.67
CA GLY A 304 -15.59 -20.07 -21.13
C GLY A 304 -14.51 -19.21 -21.81
N GLY A 305 -13.32 -19.07 -21.19
CA GLY A 305 -12.22 -18.21 -21.67
C GLY A 305 -12.34 -16.73 -21.28
N ALA A 306 -13.46 -16.32 -20.67
CA ALA A 306 -13.70 -14.96 -20.19
C ALA A 306 -13.54 -14.86 -18.67
N VAL A 307 -13.22 -13.67 -18.18
CA VAL A 307 -13.12 -13.40 -16.73
C VAL A 307 -14.46 -12.82 -16.24
N THR A 308 -15.20 -13.63 -15.49
CA THR A 308 -16.52 -13.30 -14.96
C THR A 308 -16.45 -12.85 -13.50
N GLY A 309 -17.53 -12.25 -13.01
CA GLY A 309 -17.70 -11.84 -11.63
C GLY A 309 -18.56 -12.83 -10.84
N THR A 310 -18.63 -14.09 -11.26
CA THR A 310 -19.58 -15.06 -10.69
C THR A 310 -18.84 -16.30 -10.24
N ILE A 311 -18.95 -16.59 -8.95
CA ILE A 311 -18.47 -17.83 -8.35
C ILE A 311 -19.61 -18.83 -8.36
N ASP A 312 -19.37 -20.03 -8.88
CA ASP A 312 -20.30 -21.14 -8.72
C ASP A 312 -20.16 -21.69 -7.30
N ALA A 313 -21.17 -21.43 -6.47
CA ALA A 313 -21.19 -21.83 -5.07
C ALA A 313 -21.63 -23.30 -4.89
N THR A 314 -21.90 -24.05 -5.96
CA THR A 314 -22.31 -25.45 -5.88
C THR A 314 -21.28 -26.27 -5.12
N SER A 315 -21.77 -27.17 -4.25
CA SER A 315 -20.90 -27.93 -3.34
C SER A 315 -19.89 -28.75 -4.13
N ASN A 316 -18.62 -28.66 -3.75
CA ASN A 316 -17.47 -29.26 -4.40
C ASN A 316 -17.13 -28.74 -5.81
N THR A 317 -17.78 -27.68 -6.29
CA THR A 317 -17.35 -27.02 -7.53
C THR A 317 -15.99 -26.35 -7.34
N VAL A 318 -15.15 -26.43 -8.37
CA VAL A 318 -13.87 -25.74 -8.47
C VAL A 318 -14.02 -24.53 -9.38
N ASN A 319 -13.71 -23.35 -8.84
CA ASN A 319 -13.65 -22.08 -9.56
C ASN A 319 -12.19 -21.72 -9.81
N THR A 320 -11.82 -21.37 -11.05
CA THR A 320 -10.48 -20.87 -11.37
C THR A 320 -10.46 -19.36 -11.23
N LEU A 321 -9.84 -18.84 -10.17
CA LEU A 321 -9.60 -17.41 -9.98
C LEU A 321 -8.41 -16.97 -10.83
N VAL A 322 -8.53 -15.83 -11.48
CA VAL A 322 -7.49 -15.32 -12.39
C VAL A 322 -7.23 -13.84 -12.19
N ALA A 323 -6.00 -13.45 -12.53
CA ALA A 323 -5.56 -12.07 -12.68
C ALA A 323 -4.75 -11.96 -13.98
N LYS A 324 -5.20 -11.13 -14.90
CA LYS A 324 -4.51 -10.89 -16.18
C LYS A 324 -3.71 -9.60 -16.10
N LEU A 325 -2.42 -9.69 -16.38
CA LEU A 325 -1.44 -8.62 -16.20
C LEU A 325 -0.80 -8.25 -17.53
N LYS A 326 -0.38 -6.99 -17.64
CA LYS A 326 0.51 -6.48 -18.67
C LYS A 326 1.65 -5.70 -18.02
N ASN A 327 2.72 -5.50 -18.77
CA ASN A 327 3.85 -4.65 -18.38
C ASN A 327 4.12 -3.64 -19.51
N ASP A 328 3.90 -2.36 -19.22
CA ASP A 328 4.16 -1.25 -20.14
C ASP A 328 5.56 -0.63 -19.98
N SER A 329 6.43 -1.25 -19.17
CA SER A 329 7.85 -0.94 -19.13
C SER A 329 8.48 -1.09 -20.52
N THR A 330 9.34 -0.14 -20.89
CA THR A 330 10.10 -0.16 -22.15
C THR A 330 11.50 -0.76 -21.99
N THR A 331 11.96 -0.95 -20.76
CA THR A 331 13.33 -1.38 -20.46
C THR A 331 13.40 -2.84 -20.06
N ASP A 332 12.55 -3.28 -19.13
CA ASP A 332 12.75 -4.52 -18.39
C ASP A 332 11.49 -5.37 -18.25
N ASP A 333 11.68 -6.69 -18.33
CA ASP A 333 10.67 -7.66 -17.91
C ASP A 333 10.49 -7.59 -16.40
N ALA A 334 9.27 -7.83 -15.91
CA ALA A 334 9.01 -7.92 -14.48
C ALA A 334 9.11 -9.37 -14.03
N LEU A 335 10.17 -9.70 -13.31
CA LEU A 335 10.46 -11.04 -12.82
C LEU A 335 9.78 -11.30 -11.46
N GLY A 336 9.55 -12.57 -11.14
CA GLY A 336 9.12 -12.97 -9.79
C GLY A 336 7.73 -12.50 -9.37
N VAL A 337 6.88 -12.07 -10.32
CA VAL A 337 5.56 -11.50 -10.03
C VAL A 337 4.61 -12.61 -9.60
N ARG A 338 3.84 -12.37 -8.54
CA ARG A 338 2.78 -13.27 -8.05
C ARG A 338 1.54 -12.48 -7.64
N ALA A 339 0.40 -13.17 -7.57
CA ALA A 339 -0.86 -12.61 -7.14
C ALA A 339 -1.31 -13.26 -5.83
N THR A 340 -1.89 -12.47 -4.93
CA THR A 340 -2.63 -12.95 -3.77
C THR A 340 -4.11 -12.65 -3.98
N PHE A 341 -4.97 -13.65 -3.83
CA PHE A 341 -6.41 -13.50 -3.94
C PHE A 341 -7.04 -13.47 -2.55
N ARG A 342 -7.84 -12.43 -2.29
CA ARG A 342 -8.55 -12.24 -1.02
C ARG A 342 -10.02 -11.99 -1.25
N LEU A 343 -10.81 -12.44 -0.30
CA LEU A 343 -12.25 -12.29 -0.29
C LEU A 343 -12.66 -11.60 1.00
N ALA A 344 -13.52 -10.61 0.88
CA ALA A 344 -14.26 -10.07 2.03
C ALA A 344 -15.74 -10.32 1.77
N ASP A 345 -16.48 -10.62 2.83
CA ASP A 345 -17.94 -10.72 2.79
C ASP A 345 -18.53 -9.31 2.85
N PHE A 346 -19.47 -9.00 1.94
CA PHE A 346 -20.16 -7.72 1.93
C PHE A 346 -21.67 -7.98 1.87
N GLY A 347 -22.45 -7.12 2.53
CA GLY A 347 -23.90 -7.20 2.51
C GLY A 347 -24.55 -6.22 3.48
N ILE A 348 -25.76 -5.79 3.15
CA ILE A 348 -26.63 -5.05 4.09
C ILE A 348 -27.23 -6.09 5.04
N GLY A 349 -26.75 -6.18 6.28
CA GLY A 349 -27.28 -7.10 7.28
C GLY A 349 -26.59 -6.98 8.64
N PRO A 350 -27.25 -7.39 9.74
CA PRO A 350 -26.79 -7.18 11.11
C PRO A 350 -25.72 -8.19 11.53
N ASN A 351 -24.87 -8.65 10.61
CA ASN A 351 -23.80 -9.58 10.97
C ASN A 351 -22.73 -8.79 11.74
N PRO A 352 -22.57 -8.99 13.06
CA PRO A 352 -21.55 -8.30 13.83
C PRO A 352 -20.13 -8.73 13.42
N ASN A 353 -20.01 -9.78 12.59
CA ASN A 353 -18.76 -10.27 12.00
C ASN A 353 -18.55 -9.79 10.56
N ALA A 354 -19.43 -8.98 9.96
CA ALA A 354 -19.24 -8.33 8.66
C ALA A 354 -18.20 -7.19 8.71
N ASN A 355 -17.11 -7.39 9.45
CA ASN A 355 -16.05 -6.42 9.66
C ASN A 355 -15.07 -6.33 8.48
N GLY A 356 -15.53 -6.58 7.24
CA GLY A 356 -14.74 -6.33 6.03
C GLY A 356 -13.34 -6.98 6.02
N SER A 357 -13.11 -8.02 6.83
CA SER A 357 -11.79 -8.62 6.98
C SER A 357 -11.45 -9.36 5.70
N TRP A 358 -10.35 -8.97 5.05
CA TRP A 358 -9.89 -9.58 3.80
C TRP A 358 -9.19 -10.91 4.07
N GLY A 359 -9.97 -11.97 4.15
CA GLY A 359 -9.47 -13.33 4.28
C GLY A 359 -8.73 -13.78 3.03
N LYS A 360 -7.57 -14.42 3.20
CA LYS A 360 -6.93 -15.17 2.11
C LYS A 360 -7.83 -16.33 1.70
N ILE A 361 -7.95 -16.54 0.40
CA ILE A 361 -8.67 -17.67 -0.17
C ILE A 361 -7.76 -18.89 -0.12
N ASP A 362 -8.21 -19.96 0.53
CA ASP A 362 -7.43 -21.19 0.62
C ASP A 362 -7.51 -21.95 -0.73
N PRO A 363 -6.38 -22.26 -1.37
CA PRO A 363 -6.39 -22.99 -2.63
C PRO A 363 -6.81 -24.45 -2.41
N VAL A 364 -7.36 -25.09 -3.43
CA VAL A 364 -7.63 -26.55 -3.37
C VAL A 364 -6.32 -27.32 -3.15
N ALA A 365 -6.29 -28.22 -2.17
CA ALA A 365 -5.27 -29.28 -2.14
C ALA A 365 -5.44 -30.15 -3.40
N SER A 366 -4.71 -29.85 -4.47
CA SER A 366 -4.91 -30.50 -5.76
C SER A 366 -4.46 -31.97 -5.72
N ALA A 367 -5.31 -32.87 -6.22
CA ALA A 367 -4.93 -34.24 -6.60
C ALA A 367 -4.41 -34.33 -8.05
N THR A 368 -4.41 -33.23 -8.79
CA THR A 368 -3.95 -33.17 -10.18
C THR A 368 -2.61 -32.44 -10.26
N PRO A 369 -1.55 -33.05 -10.84
CA PRO A 369 -0.26 -32.40 -11.00
C PRO A 369 -0.36 -31.31 -12.07
N GLY A 370 -0.60 -30.08 -11.64
CA GLY A 370 -0.32 -28.86 -12.38
C GLY A 370 0.48 -27.94 -11.45
N PRO A 371 1.43 -27.14 -11.96
CA PRO A 371 2.39 -26.45 -11.10
C PRO A 371 1.76 -25.41 -10.15
N ASP A 372 0.53 -24.93 -10.36
CA ASP A 372 0.19 -23.54 -10.01
C ASP A 372 -0.93 -23.32 -8.98
N ASN A 373 -1.36 -24.32 -8.21
CA ASN A 373 -2.45 -24.08 -7.25
C ASN A 373 -2.01 -23.60 -5.87
N SER A 374 -1.56 -22.34 -5.79
CA SER A 374 -1.10 -21.70 -4.55
C SER A 374 -1.70 -20.31 -4.38
N ASN A 375 -1.84 -19.85 -3.13
CA ASN A 375 -2.19 -18.47 -2.79
C ASN A 375 -1.27 -17.97 -1.67
N PRO A 376 -0.31 -17.07 -1.95
CA PRO A 376 -0.05 -16.41 -3.23
C PRO A 376 0.31 -17.39 -4.36
N THR A 377 0.01 -17.03 -5.60
CA THR A 377 0.33 -17.84 -6.78
C THR A 377 1.83 -18.06 -6.90
N ASN A 378 2.20 -19.01 -7.77
CA ASN A 378 3.57 -19.13 -8.22
C ASN A 378 4.07 -17.84 -8.89
N ARG A 379 5.39 -17.70 -8.85
CA ARG A 379 6.11 -16.57 -9.42
C ARG A 379 6.21 -16.74 -10.94
N VAL A 380 5.92 -15.68 -11.67
CA VAL A 380 6.00 -15.64 -13.14
C VAL A 380 6.78 -14.41 -13.61
N THR A 381 7.21 -14.47 -14.86
CA THR A 381 7.71 -13.30 -15.59
C THR A 381 6.56 -12.63 -16.35
N VAL A 382 6.36 -11.33 -16.13
CA VAL A 382 5.50 -10.49 -16.97
C VAL A 382 6.38 -9.74 -17.96
N SER A 383 6.47 -10.27 -19.17
CA SER A 383 7.32 -9.73 -20.23
C SER A 383 6.92 -8.31 -20.60
N LYS A 384 7.93 -7.47 -20.89
CA LYS A 384 7.74 -6.13 -21.45
C LYS A 384 7.08 -6.21 -22.82
N ASN A 385 6.50 -5.10 -23.27
CA ASN A 385 5.77 -4.95 -24.54
C ASN A 385 4.34 -5.55 -24.59
N ASN A 386 3.60 -5.50 -23.47
CA ASN A 386 2.13 -5.68 -23.42
C ASN A 386 1.56 -7.05 -23.85
N GLY A 387 2.33 -8.14 -23.79
CA GLY A 387 1.74 -9.48 -23.75
C GLY A 387 0.93 -9.66 -22.46
N THR A 388 -0.24 -10.32 -22.55
CA THR A 388 -1.05 -10.62 -21.37
C THR A 388 -0.50 -11.86 -20.66
N THR A 389 -0.06 -11.71 -19.41
CA THR A 389 0.33 -12.82 -18.52
C THR A 389 -0.84 -13.13 -17.59
N GLN A 390 -1.23 -14.40 -17.47
CA GLN A 390 -2.28 -14.84 -16.55
C GLN A 390 -1.66 -15.50 -15.31
N LEU A 391 -2.03 -15.00 -14.14
CA LEU A 391 -1.85 -15.66 -12.86
C LEU A 391 -3.18 -16.29 -12.46
N GLN A 392 -3.15 -17.49 -11.89
CA GLN A 392 -4.37 -18.20 -11.53
C GLN A 392 -4.21 -19.09 -10.30
N MET A 393 -5.33 -19.38 -9.65
CA MET A 393 -5.47 -20.43 -8.64
C MET A 393 -6.85 -21.08 -8.79
N ASP A 394 -6.94 -22.35 -8.41
CA ASP A 394 -8.21 -23.06 -8.28
C ASP A 394 -8.69 -23.01 -6.83
N TRP A 395 -9.98 -22.72 -6.66
CA TRP A 395 -10.67 -22.61 -5.38
C TRP A 395 -11.92 -23.48 -5.36
N ARG A 396 -11.99 -24.42 -4.41
CA ARG A 396 -13.10 -25.37 -4.26
C ARG A 396 -14.06 -24.86 -3.21
N ILE A 397 -15.35 -24.89 -3.53
CA ILE A 397 -16.42 -24.57 -2.58
C ILE A 397 -16.82 -25.84 -1.83
N ASP A 398 -16.07 -26.23 -0.80
CA ASP A 398 -16.44 -27.30 0.11
C ASP A 398 -17.28 -26.80 1.30
N GLN A 399 -17.59 -27.69 2.24
CA GLN A 399 -18.43 -27.36 3.40
C GLN A 399 -17.74 -26.38 4.36
N ASP A 400 -16.42 -26.46 4.50
CA ASP A 400 -15.66 -25.58 5.39
C ASP A 400 -15.58 -24.17 4.80
N VAL A 401 -15.36 -24.06 3.48
CA VAL A 401 -15.43 -22.79 2.74
C VAL A 401 -16.83 -22.17 2.84
N ARG A 402 -17.88 -22.98 2.72
CA ARG A 402 -19.27 -22.54 2.90
C ARG A 402 -19.56 -22.04 4.32
N GLY A 403 -18.99 -22.70 5.33
CA GLY A 403 -19.08 -22.26 6.72
C GLY A 403 -18.27 -20.98 6.98
N LYS A 404 -17.09 -20.85 6.38
CA LYS A 404 -16.16 -19.72 6.58
C LYS A 404 -16.67 -18.41 5.98
N TYR A 405 -17.20 -18.46 4.76
CA TYR A 405 -17.63 -17.26 4.03
C TYR A 405 -19.14 -17.01 4.12
N GLU A 406 -19.83 -17.72 5.03
CA GLU A 406 -21.28 -17.74 5.26
C GLU A 406 -22.05 -17.07 4.13
N PHE A 407 -22.24 -17.80 3.02
CA PHE A 407 -22.73 -17.22 1.77
C PHE A 407 -24.19 -16.73 1.88
N HIS A 408 -24.42 -15.59 2.55
CA HIS A 408 -25.72 -15.06 2.98
C HIS A 408 -26.47 -14.31 1.87
N GLY A 409 -26.27 -14.71 0.61
CA GLY A 409 -26.97 -14.14 -0.54
C GLY A 409 -26.57 -12.70 -0.89
N SER A 410 -25.41 -12.23 -0.43
CA SER A 410 -24.94 -10.86 -0.65
C SER A 410 -23.72 -10.79 -1.57
N ASP A 411 -23.59 -9.66 -2.29
CA ASP A 411 -22.44 -9.33 -3.14
C ASP A 411 -21.16 -9.42 -2.32
N GLN A 412 -20.12 -10.13 -2.76
CA GLN A 412 -18.80 -10.08 -2.13
C GLN A 412 -17.83 -9.24 -2.96
N CYS A 413 -16.62 -8.99 -2.44
CA CYS A 413 -15.57 -8.33 -3.22
C CYS A 413 -14.32 -9.19 -3.20
N LEU A 414 -13.74 -9.36 -4.39
CA LEU A 414 -12.44 -9.94 -4.62
C LEU A 414 -11.41 -8.81 -4.62
N LEU A 415 -10.34 -8.97 -3.86
CA LEU A 415 -9.13 -8.15 -3.95
C LEU A 415 -8.01 -9.03 -4.48
N VAL A 416 -7.33 -8.53 -5.52
CA VAL A 416 -6.12 -9.14 -6.05
C VAL A 416 -4.95 -8.20 -5.80
N GLU A 417 -3.89 -8.75 -5.24
CA GLU A 417 -2.70 -8.00 -4.84
C GLU A 417 -1.47 -8.58 -5.50
N LEU A 418 -0.60 -7.71 -6.00
CA LEU A 418 0.63 -8.07 -6.69
C LEU A 418 1.83 -7.82 -5.80
N ASP A 419 2.77 -8.75 -5.84
CA ASP A 419 4.05 -8.65 -5.16
C ASP A 419 5.14 -9.30 -6.02
N SER A 420 6.40 -9.01 -5.69
CA SER A 420 7.56 -9.67 -6.30
C SER A 420 8.71 -9.74 -5.30
N ASP A 421 9.46 -10.82 -5.35
CA ASP A 421 10.72 -10.96 -4.64
C ASP A 421 11.93 -10.44 -5.44
N GLN A 422 11.67 -9.85 -6.60
CA GLN A 422 12.64 -9.21 -7.47
C GLN A 422 12.44 -7.69 -7.48
N ASN A 423 13.35 -7.01 -8.18
CA ASN A 423 13.25 -5.58 -8.46
C ASN A 423 12.15 -5.31 -9.50
N VAL A 424 10.90 -5.11 -9.07
CA VAL A 424 9.76 -4.83 -9.97
C VAL A 424 9.12 -3.47 -9.68
N ALA A 425 8.67 -2.80 -10.73
CA ALA A 425 7.81 -1.64 -10.65
C ALA A 425 6.37 -2.05 -11.01
N PHE A 426 5.46 -1.87 -10.08
CA PHE A 426 4.03 -2.01 -10.28
C PHE A 426 3.44 -0.61 -10.43
N ARG A 427 2.90 -0.32 -11.61
CA ARG A 427 2.10 0.88 -11.83
C ARG A 427 0.83 0.86 -10.97
N GLU A 428 0.28 -0.34 -10.81
CA GLU A 428 -0.92 -0.64 -10.03
C GLU A 428 -0.71 -1.98 -9.33
N SER A 429 -0.56 -1.95 -8.01
CA SER A 429 -0.22 -3.13 -7.20
C SER A 429 -1.41 -3.94 -6.73
N SER A 430 -2.63 -3.41 -6.83
CA SER A 430 -3.84 -4.17 -6.48
C SER A 430 -5.06 -3.68 -7.22
N TYR A 431 -6.06 -4.55 -7.33
CA TYR A 431 -7.36 -4.23 -7.91
C TYR A 431 -8.46 -4.99 -7.19
N ARG A 432 -9.66 -4.40 -7.14
CA ARG A 432 -10.85 -5.03 -6.58
C ARG A 432 -11.98 -5.19 -7.58
N ARG A 433 -12.79 -6.23 -7.40
CA ARG A 433 -13.99 -6.52 -8.21
C ARG A 433 -15.11 -7.05 -7.34
N ASN A 434 -16.31 -6.54 -7.54
CA ASN A 434 -17.51 -7.15 -6.94
C ASN A 434 -17.78 -8.50 -7.60
N ILE A 435 -18.05 -9.51 -6.80
CA ILE A 435 -18.30 -10.88 -7.20
C ILE A 435 -19.61 -11.38 -6.57
N GLY A 436 -20.44 -12.02 -7.38
CA GLY A 436 -21.66 -12.67 -6.94
C GLY A 436 -21.47 -14.18 -6.84
N PHE A 437 -22.27 -14.82 -5.99
CA PHE A 437 -22.32 -16.26 -5.87
C PHE A 437 -23.58 -16.80 -6.54
N ALA A 438 -23.41 -17.63 -7.55
CA ALA A 438 -24.52 -18.36 -8.17
C ALA A 438 -24.85 -19.61 -7.36
N ASN A 439 -26.10 -20.09 -7.47
CA ASN A 439 -26.60 -21.33 -6.88
C ASN A 439 -26.72 -21.35 -5.34
N LEU A 440 -26.76 -20.19 -4.71
CA LEU A 440 -27.31 -20.04 -3.36
C LEU A 440 -28.82 -19.83 -3.51
N SER A 441 -29.61 -20.64 -2.82
CA SER A 441 -31.06 -20.47 -2.79
C SER A 441 -31.41 -19.06 -2.32
N GLU A 442 -32.40 -18.47 -3.00
CA GLU A 442 -33.14 -17.27 -2.59
C GLU A 442 -33.23 -17.18 -1.06
N VAL A 443 -32.75 -16.07 -0.50
CA VAL A 443 -32.83 -15.83 0.94
C VAL A 443 -34.12 -15.06 1.19
N GLU A 444 -35.14 -15.75 1.68
CA GLU A 444 -36.25 -15.08 2.37
C GLU A 444 -35.73 -14.57 3.73
N ARG A 445 -35.82 -13.25 3.95
CA ARG A 445 -35.56 -12.64 5.25
C ARG A 445 -36.84 -12.05 5.80
N GLU A 446 -37.15 -12.40 7.04
CA GLU A 446 -38.22 -11.75 7.78
C GLU A 446 -37.79 -10.33 8.17
N VAL A 447 -38.49 -9.32 7.66
CA VAL A 447 -38.34 -7.94 8.11
C VAL A 447 -39.42 -7.70 9.17
N ILE A 448 -39.00 -7.53 10.43
CA ILE A 448 -39.92 -7.15 11.50
C ILE A 448 -40.10 -5.63 11.47
N VAL A 449 -41.20 -5.16 10.90
CA VAL A 449 -41.65 -3.76 11.03
C VAL A 449 -42.50 -3.65 12.29
N SER A 450 -42.09 -2.82 13.25
CA SER A 450 -42.86 -2.58 14.48
C SER A 450 -42.96 -1.09 14.78
N GLY A 451 -44.14 -0.62 15.20
CA GLY A 451 -44.34 0.71 15.76
C GLY A 451 -43.95 0.83 17.24
N LYS A 452 -43.26 -0.17 17.80
CA LYS A 452 -42.68 -0.08 19.13
C LYS A 452 -41.72 1.11 19.14
N ASP A 453 -41.90 2.01 20.09
CA ASP A 453 -41.17 3.28 20.25
C ASP A 453 -41.57 4.44 19.33
N TYR A 454 -42.57 4.27 18.44
CA TYR A 454 -43.25 5.40 17.82
C TYR A 454 -44.36 5.91 18.77
N GLY A 455 -44.42 7.22 19.03
CA GLY A 455 -45.50 7.85 19.81
C GLY A 455 -46.86 7.66 19.13
N PRO A 456 -48.01 7.83 19.81
CA PRO A 456 -49.35 7.44 19.31
C PRO A 456 -49.64 7.96 17.89
N PRO A 457 -50.43 7.25 17.06
CA PRO A 457 -50.81 7.71 15.72
C PRO A 457 -51.46 9.10 15.74
N SER A 458 -51.46 9.77 14.59
CA SER A 458 -52.08 11.09 14.44
C SER A 458 -53.57 11.03 14.82
N VAL A 459 -54.12 12.14 15.33
CA VAL A 459 -55.52 12.21 15.77
C VAL A 459 -56.46 11.85 14.62
N GLY A 460 -57.17 10.73 14.77
CA GLY A 460 -58.11 10.19 13.78
C GLY A 460 -57.64 8.91 13.08
N GLU A 461 -56.39 8.49 13.27
CA GLU A 461 -55.83 7.26 12.72
C GLU A 461 -55.75 6.16 13.77
N THR A 462 -56.04 4.92 13.37
CA THR A 462 -55.96 3.74 14.25
C THR A 462 -54.64 2.98 14.10
N ASP A 463 -53.90 3.23 13.03
CA ASP A 463 -52.73 2.45 12.62
C ASP A 463 -51.57 3.36 12.20
N TYR A 464 -50.34 2.87 12.33
CA TYR A 464 -49.17 3.53 11.75
C TYR A 464 -49.00 3.09 10.30
N GLU A 465 -48.90 4.05 9.38
CA GLU A 465 -48.49 3.77 8.01
C GLU A 465 -46.96 3.75 7.91
N PHE A 466 -46.40 2.59 7.56
CA PHE A 466 -44.98 2.45 7.25
C PHE A 466 -44.81 2.29 5.74
N LEU A 467 -44.00 3.16 5.13
CA LEU A 467 -43.54 2.97 3.76
C LEU A 467 -42.21 2.22 3.77
N LEU A 468 -42.22 0.94 3.42
CA LEU A 468 -41.01 0.20 3.12
C LEU A 468 -40.56 0.53 1.70
N VAL A 469 -39.49 1.33 1.56
CA VAL A 469 -38.85 1.55 0.27
C VAL A 469 -37.75 0.52 0.08
N THR A 470 -37.97 -0.45 -0.80
CA THR A 470 -36.90 -1.34 -1.28
C THR A 470 -36.31 -0.77 -2.56
N SER A 471 -34.99 -0.59 -2.58
CA SER A 471 -34.27 -0.23 -3.82
C SER A 471 -33.64 -1.47 -4.43
N HIS A 472 -34.22 -1.99 -5.50
CA HIS A 472 -33.50 -2.93 -6.37
C HIS A 472 -32.59 -2.10 -7.28
N ARG A 473 -31.30 -1.99 -6.94
CA ARG A 473 -30.31 -1.49 -7.91
C ARG A 473 -29.82 -2.67 -8.72
N PHE A 474 -30.29 -2.79 -9.95
CA PHE A 474 -29.52 -3.48 -10.98
C PHE A 474 -28.23 -2.67 -11.20
N LEU A 475 -27.11 -3.14 -10.65
CA LEU A 475 -25.79 -2.75 -11.14
C LEU A 475 -25.56 -3.52 -12.45
N SER A 476 -26.27 -3.11 -13.50
CA SER A 476 -25.96 -3.56 -14.86
C SER A 476 -24.52 -3.14 -15.17
N SER A 477 -23.70 -4.11 -15.58
CA SER A 477 -22.32 -3.94 -16.01
C SER A 477 -22.18 -3.30 -17.40
N THR A 478 -23.21 -2.60 -17.88
CA THR A 478 -23.21 -1.96 -19.20
C THR A 478 -23.98 -0.65 -19.12
N LEU A 479 -23.25 0.44 -18.86
CA LEU A 479 -23.55 1.71 -19.50
C LEU A 479 -22.36 2.06 -20.37
N ALA A 480 -22.45 1.58 -21.61
CA ALA A 480 -21.88 2.30 -22.73
C ALA A 480 -22.37 3.74 -22.64
N TYR A 481 -21.43 4.65 -22.62
CA TYR A 481 -21.68 6.07 -22.74
C TYR A 481 -22.08 6.35 -24.19
N ASP A 482 -23.35 6.13 -24.53
CA ASP A 482 -23.95 6.65 -25.76
C ASP A 482 -24.79 7.88 -25.39
N GLY A 483 -24.47 8.99 -26.04
CA GLY A 483 -24.92 10.33 -25.68
C GLY A 483 -26.36 10.70 -26.08
N TRP A 484 -26.55 12.03 -26.06
CA TRP A 484 -27.74 12.85 -26.36
C TRP A 484 -28.71 12.99 -25.16
N ILE A 485 -29.01 14.19 -24.63
CA ILE A 485 -29.09 15.57 -25.18
C ILE A 485 -28.24 16.55 -24.39
#